data_AF-A0A0F7W3W7-F1
#
_entry.id   AF-A0A0F7W3W7-F1
#
_cell.length_a   1.000
_cell.length_b   1.000
_cell.length_c   1.000
_cell.angle_alpha   90.00
_cell.angle_beta   90.00
_cell.angle_gamma   90.00
#
_symmetry.space_group_name_H-M   'P 1'
#
loop_
_entity.id
_entity.type
_entity.pdbx_description
1 polymer ?
#
loop_
_entity_poly.entity_id
_entity_poly.type
_entity_poly.pdbx_seq_one_letter_code
_entity_poly.pdbx_strand_id
1 'polypeptide(L)'
;MRRTHPARLPILPVLGLLAALLLPLGAMLAPSAAAAPPAAAAAPVRIMPLGDSITGSPGCWRAVLWNRLQSTGYTDIDFVGTLGPQGCGQAYDGDNEGHGGELVTNVADGNLLPARLAATRPDIVVMHFGTNDVWSNVSPDRILAAYTKLVGQMRASNPGMRILVAQLIPMNPSTCAECAQRVVTLNARIADWARATSTAASPVTVVDQWTGFSTATDTYDGVHPNASGDAKIAARWYPALAALLDAGTPGGPGEPGEPGGGPACTTAFRAVSTWRGGYQGEVTVSNTSTAPVSGWTVTVAPSGGARVTQVWNGSLTTAADGTATVASTAWNGTLAPGASTTFGFIATTSDTAGTPSATVGCTARAATS
;
A
#
# COMPACT_ATOMS: atom_id res chain seq x y z
N MET A 1 3.20 -99.77 6.83
CA MET A 1 3.81 -100.92 6.09
C MET A 1 4.05 -100.50 4.65
N ARG A 2 5.27 -100.78 4.14
CA ARG A 2 5.73 -100.85 2.73
C ARG A 2 5.68 -99.54 1.91
N ARG A 3 6.82 -98.84 1.76
CA ARG A 3 7.92 -99.02 0.76
C ARG A 3 7.47 -98.60 -0.65
N THR A 4 8.16 -97.70 -1.36
CA THR A 4 9.38 -98.06 -2.11
C THR A 4 10.14 -96.85 -2.70
N HIS A 5 11.48 -96.99 -2.66
CA HIS A 5 12.61 -96.31 -3.32
C HIS A 5 12.48 -96.15 -4.86
N PRO A 6 13.33 -95.38 -5.60
CA PRO A 6 14.81 -95.43 -5.57
C PRO A 6 15.49 -94.08 -5.97
N ALA A 7 16.78 -93.86 -6.22
CA ALA A 7 18.03 -94.63 -6.28
C ALA A 7 19.18 -93.63 -5.96
N ARG A 8 20.30 -94.12 -5.42
CA ARG A 8 21.59 -93.41 -5.40
C ARG A 8 22.37 -93.75 -6.66
N LEU A 9 23.14 -92.82 -7.22
CA LEU A 9 24.45 -93.13 -7.80
C LEU A 9 25.42 -91.91 -7.69
N PRO A 10 26.72 -92.13 -7.45
CA PRO A 10 27.74 -91.11 -7.15
C PRO A 10 28.55 -90.71 -8.40
N ILE A 11 29.45 -89.72 -8.29
CA ILE A 11 30.79 -89.60 -8.95
C ILE A 11 31.40 -88.21 -8.60
N LEU A 12 32.62 -88.22 -8.02
CA LEU A 12 33.57 -87.10 -7.82
C LEU A 12 34.36 -86.82 -9.14
N PRO A 13 35.39 -85.94 -9.20
CA PRO A 13 35.51 -84.50 -8.90
C PRO A 13 36.29 -83.75 -10.04
N VAL A 14 36.11 -82.44 -10.29
CA VAL A 14 37.14 -81.68 -11.08
C VAL A 14 37.21 -80.21 -10.64
N LEU A 15 38.44 -79.80 -10.29
CA LEU A 15 38.92 -78.43 -10.05
C LEU A 15 38.65 -77.50 -11.25
N GLY A 16 38.21 -76.27 -10.98
CA GLY A 16 38.14 -75.19 -11.97
C GLY A 16 38.23 -73.82 -11.31
N LEU A 17 39.41 -73.20 -11.44
CA LEU A 17 39.74 -71.85 -11.00
C LEU A 17 38.83 -70.81 -11.67
N LEU A 18 38.16 -69.95 -10.90
CA LEU A 18 37.53 -68.73 -11.43
C LEU A 18 37.60 -67.61 -10.38
N ALA A 19 38.60 -66.75 -10.55
CA ALA A 19 38.62 -65.42 -9.97
C ALA A 19 37.61 -64.55 -10.73
N ALA A 20 36.53 -64.15 -10.07
CA ALA A 20 35.55 -63.20 -10.61
C ALA A 20 35.47 -61.98 -9.69
N LEU A 21 35.91 -60.87 -10.28
CA LEU A 21 35.83 -59.46 -9.88
C LEU A 21 34.56 -59.11 -9.08
N LEU A 22 34.72 -58.69 -7.82
CA LEU A 22 33.66 -58.01 -7.06
C LEU A 22 33.60 -56.54 -7.51
N LEU A 23 32.66 -56.22 -8.41
CA LEU A 23 32.23 -54.84 -8.67
C LEU A 23 31.19 -54.46 -7.59
N PRO A 24 31.38 -53.38 -6.82
CA PRO A 24 30.31 -52.88 -5.97
C PRO A 24 29.29 -52.16 -6.87
N LEU A 25 28.10 -52.75 -7.01
CA LEU A 25 26.95 -52.09 -7.62
C LEU A 25 26.40 -51.05 -6.63
N GLY A 26 27.06 -49.91 -6.53
CA GLY A 26 26.56 -48.74 -5.82
C GLY A 26 25.45 -48.09 -6.62
N ALA A 27 24.21 -48.57 -6.48
CA ALA A 27 23.04 -47.86 -6.97
C ALA A 27 22.89 -46.58 -6.13
N MET A 28 23.40 -45.46 -6.64
CA MET A 28 23.08 -44.15 -6.11
C MET A 28 21.60 -43.87 -6.40
N LEU A 29 20.75 -44.12 -5.41
CA LEU A 29 19.42 -43.53 -5.33
C LEU A 29 19.62 -42.01 -5.21
N ALA A 30 19.61 -41.32 -6.35
CA ALA A 30 19.47 -39.87 -6.34
C ALA A 30 18.12 -39.57 -5.68
N PRO A 31 18.07 -38.78 -4.59
CA PRO A 31 16.80 -38.35 -4.04
C PRO A 31 16.09 -37.52 -5.11
N SER A 32 14.91 -37.95 -5.53
CA SER A 32 14.02 -37.14 -6.35
C SER A 32 13.81 -35.81 -5.60
N ALA A 33 14.32 -34.72 -6.15
CA ALA A 33 14.01 -33.39 -5.65
C ALA A 33 12.49 -33.22 -5.78
N ALA A 34 11.78 -33.33 -4.66
CA ALA A 34 10.39 -32.93 -4.60
C ALA A 34 10.36 -31.45 -5.01
N ALA A 35 9.66 -31.14 -6.09
CA ALA A 35 9.40 -29.76 -6.46
C ALA A 35 8.81 -29.07 -5.23
N ALA A 36 9.42 -27.97 -4.79
CA ALA A 36 8.85 -27.16 -3.74
C ALA A 36 7.40 -26.84 -4.14
N PRO A 37 6.43 -26.94 -3.22
CA PRO A 37 5.07 -26.51 -3.53
C PRO A 37 5.12 -25.09 -4.06
N PRO A 38 4.30 -24.73 -5.07
CA PRO A 38 4.23 -23.36 -5.54
C PRO A 38 3.99 -22.46 -4.32
N ALA A 39 4.79 -21.39 -4.19
CA ALA A 39 4.62 -20.42 -3.13
C ALA A 39 3.15 -20.00 -3.09
N ALA A 40 2.54 -20.04 -1.90
CA ALA A 40 1.17 -19.57 -1.73
C ALA A 40 1.09 -18.14 -2.25
N ALA A 41 0.07 -17.83 -3.04
CA ALA A 41 -0.18 -16.45 -3.44
C ALA A 41 -0.32 -15.60 -2.18
N ALA A 42 0.34 -14.44 -2.14
CA ALA A 42 0.19 -13.50 -1.04
C ALA A 42 -1.31 -13.21 -0.83
N ALA A 43 -1.74 -13.06 0.42
CA ALA A 43 -3.11 -12.70 0.71
C ALA A 43 -3.40 -11.28 0.19
N PRO A 44 -4.62 -11.01 -0.33
CA PRO A 44 -4.97 -9.70 -0.85
C PRO A 44 -4.87 -8.62 0.22
N VAL A 45 -4.49 -7.41 -0.16
CA VAL A 45 -4.42 -6.27 0.77
C VAL A 45 -5.83 -5.88 1.20
N ARG A 46 -6.08 -5.91 2.51
CA ARG A 46 -7.39 -5.67 3.11
C ARG A 46 -7.59 -4.19 3.37
N ILE A 47 -8.58 -3.59 2.73
CA ILE A 47 -8.84 -2.14 2.77
C ILE A 47 -10.21 -1.93 3.39
N MET A 48 -10.29 -1.19 4.49
CA MET A 48 -11.56 -0.84 5.14
C MET A 48 -11.97 0.59 4.76
N PRO A 49 -13.01 0.79 3.94
CA PRO A 49 -13.72 2.06 3.86
C PRO A 49 -14.48 2.29 5.17
N LEU A 50 -14.00 3.21 6.00
CA LEU A 50 -14.59 3.54 7.30
C LEU A 50 -15.27 4.92 7.23
N GLY A 51 -16.48 5.03 7.76
CA GLY A 51 -17.12 6.34 7.84
C GLY A 51 -18.58 6.36 8.21
N ASP A 52 -19.23 7.46 7.84
CA ASP A 52 -20.65 7.68 8.02
C ASP A 52 -21.45 7.33 6.74
N SER A 53 -22.58 7.99 6.48
CA SER A 53 -23.41 7.76 5.29
C SER A 53 -22.68 8.05 3.99
N ILE A 54 -21.71 8.99 3.97
CA ILE A 54 -20.94 9.29 2.76
C ILE A 54 -20.08 8.09 2.35
N THR A 55 -19.54 7.34 3.31
CA THR A 55 -18.82 6.09 3.03
C THR A 55 -19.79 4.94 2.81
N GLY A 56 -20.78 4.84 3.68
CA GLY A 56 -21.81 3.83 3.69
C GLY A 56 -22.78 4.07 2.58
N SER A 57 -24.02 4.38 2.92
CA SER A 57 -25.10 4.69 2.00
C SER A 57 -25.72 6.02 2.41
N PRO A 58 -26.09 6.89 1.47
CA PRO A 58 -26.06 6.71 0.01
C PRO A 58 -24.77 7.21 -0.65
N GLY A 59 -24.37 6.56 -1.75
CA GLY A 59 -23.22 6.95 -2.58
C GLY A 59 -22.56 5.74 -3.25
N CYS A 60 -21.82 5.99 -4.33
CA CYS A 60 -21.20 4.94 -5.15
C CYS A 60 -19.70 5.15 -5.40
N TRP A 61 -19.04 6.09 -4.72
CA TRP A 61 -17.61 6.33 -4.89
C TRP A 61 -16.75 5.07 -4.64
N ARG A 62 -17.17 4.17 -3.74
CA ARG A 62 -16.46 2.89 -3.52
C ARG A 62 -16.44 2.03 -4.77
N ALA A 63 -17.55 1.92 -5.48
CA ALA A 63 -17.63 1.16 -6.73
C ALA A 63 -16.77 1.80 -7.82
N VAL A 64 -16.76 3.14 -7.91
CA VAL A 64 -15.89 3.88 -8.84
C VAL A 64 -14.41 3.67 -8.51
N LEU A 65 -14.04 3.75 -7.23
CA LEU A 65 -12.68 3.55 -6.76
C LEU A 65 -12.21 2.11 -7.00
N TRP A 66 -13.02 1.12 -6.63
CA TRP A 66 -12.74 -0.30 -6.84
C TRP A 66 -12.47 -0.59 -8.32
N ASN A 67 -13.39 -0.18 -9.21
CA ASN A 67 -13.24 -0.44 -10.64
C ASN A 67 -12.02 0.27 -11.22
N ARG A 68 -11.69 1.48 -10.73
CA ARG A 68 -10.46 2.16 -11.13
C ARG A 68 -9.22 1.38 -10.68
N LEU A 69 -9.15 0.96 -9.41
CA LEU A 69 -8.04 0.15 -8.87
C LEU A 69 -7.83 -1.12 -9.71
N GLN A 70 -8.89 -1.90 -9.91
CA GLN A 70 -8.89 -3.12 -10.71
C GLN A 70 -8.43 -2.87 -12.15
N SER A 71 -8.99 -1.86 -12.82
CA SER A 71 -8.62 -1.51 -14.20
C SER A 71 -7.17 -1.04 -14.37
N THR A 72 -6.53 -0.62 -13.27
CA THR A 72 -5.14 -0.17 -13.24
C THR A 72 -4.17 -1.20 -12.66
N GLY A 73 -4.61 -2.44 -12.45
CA GLY A 73 -3.75 -3.57 -12.08
C GLY A 73 -3.69 -3.90 -10.59
N TYR A 74 -4.40 -3.15 -9.74
CA TYR A 74 -4.55 -3.51 -8.31
C TYR A 74 -5.67 -4.54 -8.14
N THR A 75 -5.40 -5.77 -8.59
CA THR A 75 -6.38 -6.87 -8.55
C THR A 75 -6.30 -7.70 -7.27
N ASP A 76 -5.19 -7.62 -6.53
CA ASP A 76 -4.95 -8.36 -5.29
C ASP A 76 -5.29 -7.51 -4.05
N ILE A 77 -6.55 -7.07 -4.00
CA ILE A 77 -7.12 -6.25 -2.93
C ILE A 77 -8.48 -6.82 -2.50
N ASP A 78 -8.85 -6.56 -1.26
CA ASP A 78 -10.11 -6.99 -0.64
C ASP A 78 -10.68 -5.78 0.10
N PHE A 79 -11.85 -5.28 -0.30
CA PHE A 79 -12.56 -4.32 0.53
C PHE A 79 -13.17 -5.09 1.71
N VAL A 80 -13.04 -4.54 2.91
CA VAL A 80 -13.45 -5.24 4.13
C VAL A 80 -14.29 -4.35 5.02
N GLY A 81 -15.27 -4.96 5.66
CA GLY A 81 -16.21 -4.26 6.53
C GLY A 81 -17.31 -5.18 7.01
N THR A 82 -18.03 -4.77 8.04
CA THR A 82 -19.19 -5.54 8.54
C THR A 82 -20.45 -5.33 7.71
N LEU A 83 -20.47 -4.34 6.82
CA LEU A 83 -21.58 -4.07 5.91
C LEU A 83 -21.23 -4.51 4.50
N GLY A 84 -22.18 -5.13 3.82
CA GLY A 84 -22.03 -5.60 2.44
C GLY A 84 -22.20 -4.50 1.37
N PRO A 85 -22.15 -4.89 0.08
CA PRO A 85 -22.25 -3.98 -1.06
C PRO A 85 -23.59 -3.28 -1.14
N GLN A 86 -23.58 -2.10 -1.75
CA GLN A 86 -24.78 -1.33 -2.06
C GLN A 86 -25.03 -1.32 -3.56
N GLY A 87 -26.30 -1.14 -3.93
CA GLY A 87 -26.70 -1.12 -5.33
C GLY A 87 -26.16 0.11 -6.06
N CYS A 88 -25.07 -0.07 -6.83
CA CYS A 88 -24.44 0.99 -7.63
C CYS A 88 -24.51 0.75 -9.16
N GLY A 89 -25.29 -0.23 -9.60
CA GLY A 89 -25.48 -0.52 -11.03
C GLY A 89 -24.26 -1.14 -11.72
N GLN A 90 -23.22 -1.52 -10.96
CA GLN A 90 -22.01 -2.17 -11.45
C GLN A 90 -21.49 -3.16 -10.41
N ALA A 91 -20.82 -4.22 -10.87
CA ALA A 91 -20.15 -5.17 -9.98
C ALA A 91 -18.90 -4.54 -9.37
N TYR A 92 -18.71 -4.76 -8.08
CA TYR A 92 -17.55 -4.35 -7.31
C TYR A 92 -17.55 -5.13 -5.99
N ASP A 93 -16.40 -5.22 -5.34
CA ASP A 93 -16.37 -5.56 -3.91
C ASP A 93 -16.83 -4.34 -3.12
N GLY A 94 -17.96 -4.50 -2.43
CA GLY A 94 -18.62 -3.39 -1.74
C GLY A 94 -18.65 -3.53 -0.23
N ASP A 95 -17.88 -4.44 0.34
CA ASP A 95 -17.73 -4.53 1.78
C ASP A 95 -17.18 -3.21 2.34
N ASN A 96 -17.76 -2.75 3.45
CA ASN A 96 -17.47 -1.43 4.01
C ASN A 96 -17.87 -1.33 5.48
N GLU A 97 -17.36 -0.30 6.13
CA GLU A 97 -17.64 0.07 7.50
C GLU A 97 -18.23 1.49 7.56
N GLY A 98 -19.14 1.78 6.64
CA GLY A 98 -19.83 3.07 6.52
C GLY A 98 -21.23 3.05 7.13
N HIS A 99 -21.41 3.68 8.28
CA HIS A 99 -22.67 3.62 9.04
C HIS A 99 -23.43 4.94 8.95
N GLY A 100 -24.59 4.92 8.31
CA GLY A 100 -25.42 6.11 8.12
C GLY A 100 -25.83 6.77 9.44
N GLY A 101 -25.64 8.09 9.54
CA GLY A 101 -25.96 8.86 10.76
C GLY A 101 -24.99 8.65 11.94
N GLU A 102 -23.98 7.79 11.80
CA GLU A 102 -23.03 7.54 12.87
C GLU A 102 -22.12 8.77 13.09
N LEU A 103 -21.81 9.06 14.36
CA LEU A 103 -20.85 10.10 14.76
C LEU A 103 -19.55 9.43 15.16
N VAL A 104 -18.42 9.99 14.73
CA VAL A 104 -17.11 9.45 15.10
C VAL A 104 -16.88 9.53 16.60
N THR A 105 -17.44 10.55 17.28
CA THR A 105 -17.37 10.64 18.74
C THR A 105 -18.14 9.53 19.43
N ASN A 106 -19.29 9.13 18.90
CA ASN A 106 -20.08 8.05 19.49
C ASN A 106 -19.37 6.71 19.32
N VAL A 107 -18.74 6.47 18.17
CA VAL A 107 -17.87 5.29 17.95
C VAL A 107 -16.71 5.27 18.93
N ALA A 108 -16.06 6.41 19.11
CA ALA A 108 -14.96 6.57 20.05
C ALA A 108 -15.43 6.30 21.48
N ASP A 109 -16.49 6.96 21.93
CA ASP A 109 -17.01 6.84 23.30
C ASP A 109 -17.51 5.43 23.61
N GLY A 110 -18.26 4.84 22.69
CA GLY A 110 -18.77 3.47 22.80
C GLY A 110 -17.71 2.38 22.59
N ASN A 111 -16.48 2.75 22.20
CA ASN A 111 -15.40 1.81 21.91
C ASN A 111 -15.82 0.74 20.88
N LEU A 112 -16.46 1.17 19.80
CA LEU A 112 -17.11 0.26 18.84
C LEU A 112 -16.16 -0.27 17.75
N LEU A 113 -15.13 0.50 17.37
CA LEU A 113 -14.21 0.15 16.30
C LEU A 113 -13.41 -1.15 16.53
N PRO A 114 -12.93 -1.49 17.76
CA PRO A 114 -12.15 -2.73 17.98
C PRO A 114 -12.85 -4.01 17.52
N ALA A 115 -14.17 -4.14 17.72
CA ALA A 115 -14.91 -5.31 17.28
C ALA A 115 -14.97 -5.40 15.75
N ARG A 116 -15.16 -4.26 15.07
CA ARG A 116 -15.16 -4.16 13.60
C ARG A 116 -13.78 -4.53 13.03
N LEU A 117 -12.71 -4.01 13.64
CA LEU A 117 -11.33 -4.34 13.27
C LEU A 117 -10.99 -5.81 13.49
N ALA A 118 -11.43 -6.42 14.59
CA ALA A 118 -11.21 -7.84 14.85
C ALA A 118 -11.90 -8.74 13.82
N ALA A 119 -13.11 -8.36 13.37
CA ALA A 119 -13.87 -9.11 12.38
C ALA A 119 -13.26 -9.04 10.97
N THR A 120 -12.62 -7.92 10.64
CA THR A 120 -12.26 -7.58 9.25
C THR A 120 -10.75 -7.49 9.01
N ARG A 121 -9.94 -7.33 10.06
CA ARG A 121 -8.47 -7.29 10.05
C ARG A 121 -7.88 -6.49 8.87
N PRO A 122 -8.17 -5.18 8.74
CA PRO A 122 -7.65 -4.40 7.63
C PRO A 122 -6.15 -4.11 7.75
N ASP A 123 -5.51 -3.93 6.59
CA ASP A 123 -4.15 -3.39 6.44
C ASP A 123 -4.15 -1.88 6.20
N ILE A 124 -5.20 -1.40 5.53
CA ILE A 124 -5.43 0.01 5.21
C ILE A 124 -6.81 0.41 5.70
N VAL A 125 -6.91 1.56 6.37
CA VAL A 125 -8.19 2.22 6.62
C VAL A 125 -8.30 3.47 5.75
N VAL A 126 -9.39 3.59 4.99
CA VAL A 126 -9.78 4.77 4.23
C VAL A 126 -10.94 5.44 4.98
N MET A 127 -10.64 6.47 5.76
CA MET A 127 -11.58 7.09 6.69
C MET A 127 -12.13 8.43 6.16
N HIS A 128 -13.43 8.48 5.89
CA HIS A 128 -14.21 9.73 5.70
C HIS A 128 -15.31 9.76 6.74
N PHE A 129 -15.10 10.51 7.84
CA PHE A 129 -15.96 10.39 9.01
C PHE A 129 -15.99 11.68 9.82
N GLY A 130 -17.16 12.16 10.24
CA GLY A 130 -17.27 13.36 11.08
C GLY A 130 -18.30 14.36 10.56
N THR A 131 -18.94 14.04 9.43
CA THR A 131 -20.00 14.85 8.84
C THR A 131 -21.17 15.03 9.81
N ASN A 132 -21.58 13.94 10.47
CA ASN A 132 -22.67 13.98 11.44
C ASN A 132 -22.27 14.70 12.73
N ASP A 133 -21.00 14.62 13.15
CA ASP A 133 -20.48 15.36 14.29
C ASP A 133 -20.51 16.87 14.02
N VAL A 134 -20.06 17.29 12.83
CA VAL A 134 -20.13 18.68 12.36
C VAL A 134 -21.59 19.17 12.30
N TRP A 135 -22.48 18.34 11.75
CA TRP A 135 -23.91 18.63 11.72
C TRP A 135 -24.47 18.83 13.13
N SER A 136 -24.08 17.95 14.06
CA SER A 136 -24.50 17.96 15.46
C SER A 136 -23.78 19.03 16.30
N ASN A 137 -23.04 19.95 15.69
CA ASN A 137 -22.30 21.01 16.35
C ASN A 137 -21.29 20.50 17.41
N VAL A 138 -20.74 19.31 17.18
CA VAL A 138 -19.63 18.79 18.00
C VAL A 138 -18.38 19.62 17.70
N SER A 139 -17.67 20.03 18.75
CA SER A 139 -16.47 20.85 18.57
C SER A 139 -15.39 20.06 17.81
N PRO A 140 -14.61 20.70 16.94
CA PRO A 140 -13.58 19.98 16.23
C PRO A 140 -12.47 19.44 17.17
N ASP A 141 -12.34 19.94 18.41
CA ASP A 141 -11.39 19.38 19.39
C ASP A 141 -11.85 17.99 19.82
N ARG A 142 -13.15 17.84 20.05
CA ARG A 142 -13.78 16.58 20.40
C ARG A 142 -13.71 15.58 19.25
N ILE A 143 -13.93 16.02 18.01
CA ILE A 143 -13.81 15.18 16.81
C ILE A 143 -12.36 14.68 16.64
N LEU A 144 -11.35 15.57 16.75
CA LEU A 144 -9.95 15.17 16.61
C LEU A 144 -9.45 14.28 17.77
N ALA A 145 -10.00 14.45 18.97
CA ALA A 145 -9.76 13.52 20.08
C ALA A 145 -10.35 12.12 19.78
N ALA A 146 -11.54 12.07 19.18
CA ALA A 146 -12.13 10.82 18.71
C ALA A 146 -11.28 10.17 17.62
N TYR A 147 -10.84 10.93 16.60
CA TYR A 147 -9.92 10.41 15.59
C TYR A 147 -8.64 9.81 16.22
N THR A 148 -8.03 10.52 17.17
CA THR A 148 -6.84 10.03 17.89
C THR A 148 -7.11 8.68 18.58
N LYS A 149 -8.27 8.54 19.26
CA LYS A 149 -8.69 7.28 19.89
C LYS A 149 -8.86 6.16 18.86
N LEU A 150 -9.52 6.45 17.74
CA LEU A 150 -9.74 5.48 16.66
C LEU A 150 -8.41 5.02 16.05
N VAL A 151 -7.47 5.93 15.79
CA VAL A 151 -6.12 5.58 15.33
C VAL A 151 -5.40 4.68 16.34
N GLY A 152 -5.55 4.95 17.64
CA GLY A 152 -5.03 4.08 18.70
C GLY A 152 -5.61 2.66 18.64
N GLN A 153 -6.92 2.53 18.43
CA GLN A 153 -7.59 1.24 18.26
C GLN A 153 -7.14 0.51 16.99
N MET A 154 -6.98 1.23 15.87
CA MET A 154 -6.43 0.70 14.63
C MET A 154 -5.03 0.14 14.82
N ARG A 155 -4.16 0.87 15.52
CA ARG A 155 -2.78 0.46 15.81
C ARG A 155 -2.71 -0.71 16.80
N ALA A 156 -3.65 -0.79 17.74
CA ALA A 156 -3.76 -1.94 18.63
C ALA A 156 -4.16 -3.22 17.86
N SER A 157 -4.98 -3.09 16.81
CA SER A 157 -5.34 -4.20 15.93
C SER A 157 -4.22 -4.56 14.95
N ASN A 158 -3.55 -3.56 14.39
CA ASN A 158 -2.45 -3.70 13.45
C ASN A 158 -1.44 -2.58 13.68
N PRO A 159 -0.28 -2.84 14.31
CA PRO A 159 0.74 -1.82 14.56
C PRO A 159 1.29 -1.16 13.30
N GLY A 160 1.15 -1.82 12.15
CA GLY A 160 1.50 -1.34 10.81
C GLY A 160 0.35 -0.69 10.04
N MET A 161 -0.80 -0.44 10.65
CA MET A 161 -1.99 0.08 9.96
C MET A 161 -1.65 1.36 9.19
N ARG A 162 -1.98 1.38 7.90
CA ARG A 162 -1.84 2.58 7.06
C ARG A 162 -3.20 3.26 6.97
N ILE A 163 -3.22 4.56 7.23
CA ILE A 163 -4.48 5.28 7.43
C ILE A 163 -4.52 6.44 6.45
N LEU A 164 -5.51 6.42 5.57
CA LEU A 164 -5.88 7.57 4.75
C LEU A 164 -7.07 8.25 5.42
N VAL A 165 -6.94 9.53 5.75
CA VAL A 165 -8.00 10.32 6.41
C VAL A 165 -8.44 11.44 5.49
N ALA A 166 -9.75 11.60 5.30
CA ALA A 166 -10.29 12.67 4.49
C ALA A 166 -10.22 14.00 5.25
N GLN A 167 -9.85 15.09 4.58
CA GLN A 167 -10.60 16.32 4.81
C GLN A 167 -12.02 16.07 4.33
N LEU A 168 -13.04 16.48 5.10
CA LEU A 168 -14.42 16.23 4.70
C LEU A 168 -14.76 16.98 3.41
N ILE A 169 -15.65 16.41 2.60
CA ILE A 169 -16.27 17.16 1.51
C ILE A 169 -17.04 18.38 2.07
N PRO A 170 -17.26 19.44 1.30
CA PRO A 170 -18.13 20.53 1.71
C PRO A 170 -19.55 20.03 1.96
N MET A 171 -20.21 20.61 2.96
CA MET A 171 -21.62 20.37 3.23
C MET A 171 -22.35 21.70 3.44
N ASN A 172 -23.55 21.84 2.88
CA ASN A 172 -24.40 23.02 3.02
C ASN A 172 -25.88 22.65 2.86
N PRO A 173 -26.45 21.81 3.74
CA PRO A 173 -27.87 21.49 3.69
C PRO A 173 -28.72 22.69 4.11
N SER A 174 -29.93 22.80 3.57
CA SER A 174 -30.87 23.89 3.91
C SER A 174 -31.27 23.96 5.38
N THR A 175 -31.05 22.87 6.12
CA THR A 175 -31.39 22.70 7.54
C THR A 175 -30.22 23.00 8.49
N CYS A 176 -29.04 23.37 7.99
CA CYS A 176 -27.90 23.74 8.83
C CYS A 176 -27.04 24.83 8.17
N ALA A 177 -27.35 26.09 8.47
CA ALA A 177 -26.65 27.25 7.89
C ALA A 177 -25.18 27.34 8.34
N GLU A 178 -24.85 26.87 9.55
CA GLU A 178 -23.50 26.94 10.09
C GLU A 178 -22.61 25.77 9.66
N CYS A 179 -23.19 24.70 9.09
CA CYS A 179 -22.45 23.48 8.78
C CYS A 179 -21.29 23.72 7.82
N ALA A 180 -21.48 24.56 6.80
CA ALA A 180 -20.41 24.90 5.85
C ALA A 180 -19.16 25.46 6.56
N GLN A 181 -19.35 26.42 7.47
CA GLN A 181 -18.24 27.03 8.21
C GLN A 181 -17.63 26.06 9.24
N ARG A 182 -18.45 25.19 9.84
CA ARG A 182 -17.97 24.16 10.77
C ARG A 182 -17.08 23.13 10.07
N VAL A 183 -17.42 22.71 8.84
CA VAL A 183 -16.52 21.84 8.04
C VAL A 183 -15.21 22.55 7.75
N VAL A 184 -15.22 23.82 7.32
CA VAL A 184 -13.99 24.61 7.10
C VAL A 184 -13.11 24.61 8.37
N THR A 185 -13.74 24.84 9.52
CA THR A 185 -13.06 24.89 10.82
C THR A 185 -12.41 23.56 11.20
N LEU A 186 -13.07 22.43 10.95
CA LEU A 186 -12.50 21.10 11.17
C LEU A 186 -11.36 20.81 10.17
N ASN A 187 -11.62 21.00 8.86
CA ASN A 187 -10.68 20.69 7.79
C ASN A 187 -9.36 21.46 7.89
N ALA A 188 -9.39 22.69 8.39
CA ALA A 188 -8.20 23.51 8.63
C ALA A 188 -7.21 22.85 9.62
N ARG A 189 -7.66 21.88 10.43
CA ARG A 189 -6.87 21.29 11.52
C ARG A 189 -6.50 19.82 11.29
N ILE A 190 -7.15 19.16 10.34
CA ILE A 190 -6.91 17.74 10.03
C ILE A 190 -5.45 17.52 9.58
N ALA A 191 -4.88 18.44 8.80
CA ALA A 191 -3.49 18.32 8.32
C ALA A 191 -2.47 18.32 9.47
N ASP A 192 -2.60 19.25 10.41
CA ASP A 192 -1.72 19.34 11.57
C ASP A 192 -1.92 18.16 12.53
N TRP A 193 -3.18 17.78 12.76
CA TRP A 193 -3.51 16.60 13.56
C TRP A 193 -2.92 15.32 12.97
N ALA A 194 -3.08 15.08 11.67
CA ALA A 194 -2.56 13.91 11.00
C ALA A 194 -1.03 13.86 11.08
N ARG A 195 -0.35 14.99 10.85
CA ARG A 195 1.11 15.08 10.98
C ARG A 195 1.59 14.76 12.39
N ALA A 196 0.89 15.26 13.41
CA ALA A 196 1.22 14.98 14.81
C ALA A 196 0.93 13.53 15.23
N THR A 197 -0.06 12.89 14.59
CA THR A 197 -0.49 11.53 14.92
C THR A 197 0.29 10.46 14.14
N SER A 198 0.79 10.79 12.96
CA SER A 198 1.48 9.88 12.03
C SER A 198 2.79 9.36 12.59
N THR A 199 3.13 8.10 12.28
CA THR A 199 4.43 7.50 12.59
C THR A 199 4.98 6.79 11.35
N ALA A 200 6.27 6.48 11.34
CA ALA A 200 6.86 5.72 10.24
C ALA A 200 6.26 4.30 10.09
N ALA A 201 5.90 3.67 11.22
CA ALA A 201 5.31 2.33 11.23
C ALA A 201 3.81 2.32 10.86
N SER A 202 3.07 3.38 11.22
CA SER A 202 1.63 3.50 10.95
C SER A 202 1.34 4.93 10.46
N PRO A 203 1.58 5.19 9.16
CA PRO A 203 1.41 6.51 8.59
C PRO A 203 -0.06 6.92 8.53
N VAL A 204 -0.33 8.18 8.88
CA VAL A 204 -1.63 8.84 8.69
C VAL A 204 -1.46 9.90 7.61
N THR A 205 -2.13 9.71 6.48
CA THR A 205 -2.03 10.58 5.30
C THR A 205 -3.37 11.26 5.04
N VAL A 206 -3.34 12.58 4.89
CA VAL A 206 -4.56 13.35 4.58
C VAL A 206 -4.86 13.30 3.09
N VAL A 207 -6.13 13.07 2.75
CA VAL A 207 -6.67 13.17 1.40
C VAL A 207 -7.65 14.32 1.34
N ASP A 208 -7.35 15.30 0.50
CA ASP A 208 -8.19 16.47 0.28
C ASP A 208 -9.42 16.11 -0.57
N GLN A 209 -10.55 15.90 0.10
CA GLN A 209 -11.87 15.74 -0.56
C GLN A 209 -12.60 17.08 -0.72
N TRP A 210 -12.03 18.17 -0.22
CA TRP A 210 -12.66 19.48 -0.19
C TRP A 210 -12.44 20.25 -1.51
N THR A 211 -11.20 20.33 -1.96
CA THR A 211 -10.82 21.21 -3.08
C THR A 211 -11.45 20.75 -4.40
N GLY A 212 -12.22 21.64 -5.01
CA GLY A 212 -12.91 21.39 -6.29
C GLY A 212 -14.23 20.62 -6.17
N PHE A 213 -14.70 20.37 -4.94
CA PHE A 213 -16.01 19.81 -4.65
C PHE A 213 -17.02 20.95 -4.42
N SER A 214 -18.21 20.80 -4.97
CA SER A 214 -19.29 21.79 -4.94
C SER A 214 -20.56 21.13 -4.42
N THR A 215 -21.07 21.63 -3.29
CA THR A 215 -22.34 21.12 -2.74
C THR A 215 -23.49 21.25 -3.73
N ALA A 216 -23.53 22.32 -4.53
CA ALA A 216 -24.61 22.56 -5.47
C ALA A 216 -24.64 21.58 -6.66
N THR A 217 -23.49 21.10 -7.12
CA THR A 217 -23.40 20.26 -8.34
C THR A 217 -23.04 18.82 -8.06
N ASP A 218 -22.39 18.55 -6.93
CA ASP A 218 -21.80 17.25 -6.62
C ASP A 218 -22.54 16.53 -5.49
N THR A 219 -23.56 17.15 -4.90
CA THR A 219 -24.50 16.52 -3.96
C THR A 219 -25.93 16.62 -4.48
N TYR A 220 -26.84 15.85 -3.90
CA TYR A 220 -28.28 15.98 -4.21
C TYR A 220 -29.10 16.66 -3.10
N ASP A 221 -28.56 16.75 -1.88
CA ASP A 221 -29.24 17.35 -0.70
C ASP A 221 -28.37 18.37 0.06
N GLY A 222 -27.21 18.73 -0.51
CA GLY A 222 -26.22 19.59 0.13
C GLY A 222 -25.20 18.84 0.98
N VAL A 223 -25.31 17.51 1.14
CA VAL A 223 -24.44 16.68 2.00
C VAL A 223 -23.95 15.43 1.28
N HIS A 224 -24.87 14.63 0.73
CA HIS A 224 -24.55 13.32 0.18
C HIS A 224 -24.18 13.41 -1.31
N PRO A 225 -23.10 12.75 -1.74
CA PRO A 225 -22.62 12.85 -3.10
C PRO A 225 -23.64 12.28 -4.09
N ASN A 226 -23.76 12.94 -5.24
CA ASN A 226 -24.35 12.36 -6.44
C ASN A 226 -23.25 11.69 -7.29
N ALA A 227 -23.58 11.18 -8.47
CA ALA A 227 -22.61 10.50 -9.34
C ALA A 227 -21.36 11.35 -9.68
N SER A 228 -21.50 12.68 -9.81
CA SER A 228 -20.35 13.58 -10.03
C SER A 228 -19.48 13.69 -8.78
N GLY A 229 -20.11 13.85 -7.61
CA GLY A 229 -19.42 13.84 -6.33
C GLY A 229 -18.71 12.52 -6.05
N ASP A 230 -19.35 11.39 -6.35
CA ASP A 230 -18.76 10.07 -6.21
C ASP A 230 -17.49 9.91 -7.05
N ALA A 231 -17.53 10.38 -8.30
CA ALA A 231 -16.36 10.35 -9.18
C ALA A 231 -15.22 11.22 -8.64
N LYS A 232 -15.52 12.40 -8.08
CA LYS A 232 -14.51 13.28 -7.46
C LYS A 232 -13.91 12.65 -6.20
N ILE A 233 -14.73 12.08 -5.33
CA ILE A 233 -14.27 11.40 -4.11
C ILE A 233 -13.32 10.25 -4.46
N ALA A 234 -13.73 9.39 -5.40
CA ALA A 234 -12.90 8.30 -5.88
C ALA A 234 -11.59 8.79 -6.52
N ALA A 235 -11.63 9.87 -7.30
CA ALA A 235 -10.45 10.45 -7.94
C ALA A 235 -9.43 11.00 -6.95
N ARG A 236 -9.86 11.47 -5.77
CA ARG A 236 -8.97 11.92 -4.69
C ARG A 236 -8.40 10.77 -3.89
N TRP A 237 -9.20 9.73 -3.62
CA TRP A 237 -8.72 8.54 -2.91
C TRP A 237 -7.71 7.74 -3.72
N TYR A 238 -7.96 7.57 -5.02
CA TYR A 238 -7.17 6.70 -5.88
C TYR A 238 -5.64 6.91 -5.78
N PRO A 239 -5.07 8.10 -6.02
CA PRO A 239 -3.61 8.26 -6.03
C PRO A 239 -2.99 8.01 -4.65
N ALA A 240 -3.69 8.34 -3.56
CA ALA A 240 -3.20 8.10 -2.20
C ALA A 240 -3.21 6.61 -1.86
N LEU A 241 -4.28 5.89 -2.24
CA LEU A 241 -4.41 4.45 -2.00
C LEU A 241 -3.46 3.65 -2.89
N ALA A 242 -3.37 3.99 -4.17
CA ALA A 242 -2.42 3.40 -5.12
C ALA A 242 -0.98 3.52 -4.60
N ALA A 243 -0.57 4.70 -4.09
CA ALA A 243 0.76 4.88 -3.51
C ALA A 243 1.03 3.96 -2.30
N LEU A 244 0.01 3.68 -1.47
CA LEU A 244 0.16 2.70 -0.40
C LEU A 244 0.26 1.28 -0.96
N LEU A 245 -0.55 0.92 -1.95
CA LEU A 245 -0.50 -0.41 -2.57
C LEU A 245 0.85 -0.66 -3.24
N ASP A 246 1.40 0.33 -3.95
CA ASP A 246 2.73 0.28 -4.58
C ASP A 246 3.87 0.16 -3.55
N ALA A 247 3.70 0.76 -2.37
CA ALA A 247 4.67 0.66 -1.29
C ALA A 247 4.71 -0.74 -0.62
N GLY A 248 3.72 -1.61 -0.90
CA GLY A 248 3.53 -2.89 -0.23
C GLY A 248 3.04 -2.75 1.22
N THR A 249 2.43 -3.80 1.76
CA THR A 249 2.11 -3.89 3.20
C THR A 249 3.39 -4.12 4.01
N PRO A 250 3.73 -3.27 5.00
CA PRO A 250 4.54 -3.74 6.13
C PRO A 250 3.73 -4.87 6.76
N GLY A 251 4.29 -6.09 6.81
CA GLY A 251 3.58 -7.28 7.23
C GLY A 251 2.69 -7.03 8.45
N GLY A 252 1.38 -7.24 8.31
CA GLY A 252 0.46 -7.26 9.42
C GLY A 252 0.82 -8.41 10.40
N PRO A 253 0.31 -8.39 11.64
CA PRO A 253 0.55 -9.48 12.58
C PRO A 253 -0.24 -10.71 12.15
N GLY A 254 0.37 -11.55 11.32
CA GLY A 254 -0.12 -12.85 10.89
C GLY A 254 1.06 -13.76 10.56
N GLU A 255 1.28 -14.75 11.43
CA GLU A 255 2.26 -15.84 11.39
C GLU A 255 3.78 -15.52 11.44
N PRO A 256 4.51 -16.09 12.42
CA PRO A 256 5.97 -16.01 12.46
C PRO A 256 6.57 -16.96 11.43
N GLY A 257 6.97 -16.41 10.28
CA GLY A 257 7.89 -17.10 9.39
C GLY A 257 7.71 -16.86 7.91
N GLU A 258 7.74 -15.63 7.41
CA GLU A 258 8.13 -15.41 6.01
C GLU A 258 8.71 -14.00 5.77
N PRO A 259 9.90 -13.87 5.17
CA PRO A 259 10.44 -12.58 4.78
C PRO A 259 9.70 -12.04 3.55
N GLY A 260 8.63 -11.27 3.77
CA GLY A 260 7.84 -10.62 2.71
C GLY A 260 8.61 -9.48 2.02
N GLY A 261 8.66 -9.53 0.69
CA GLY A 261 9.33 -8.54 -0.17
C GLY A 261 8.53 -7.24 -0.32
N GLY A 262 8.90 -6.21 0.44
CA GLY A 262 8.59 -4.82 0.11
C GLY A 262 9.43 -4.31 -1.07
N PRO A 263 9.21 -3.06 -1.56
CA PRO A 263 10.09 -2.46 -2.55
C PRO A 263 11.52 -2.50 -2.03
N ALA A 264 12.41 -3.06 -2.84
CA ALA A 264 13.80 -3.31 -2.41
C ALA A 264 14.61 -2.02 -2.20
N CYS A 265 14.01 -0.84 -2.39
CA CYS A 265 14.62 0.44 -2.05
C CYS A 265 13.61 1.54 -1.68
N THR A 266 14.05 2.49 -0.87
CA THR A 266 13.37 3.76 -0.58
C THR A 266 14.21 4.94 -1.04
N THR A 267 13.58 6.12 -1.18
CA THR A 267 14.27 7.36 -1.59
C THR A 267 13.92 8.56 -0.72
N ALA A 268 14.87 9.48 -0.58
CA ALA A 268 14.67 10.76 0.08
C ALA A 268 15.27 11.91 -0.76
N PHE A 269 14.47 12.93 -1.05
CA PHE A 269 14.90 14.11 -1.79
C PHE A 269 15.28 15.25 -0.83
N ARG A 270 16.35 15.98 -1.15
CA ARG A 270 16.60 17.31 -0.59
C ARG A 270 17.11 18.28 -1.64
N ALA A 271 16.75 19.56 -1.50
CA ALA A 271 17.38 20.64 -2.24
C ALA A 271 18.75 20.97 -1.61
N VAL A 272 19.80 21.03 -2.42
CA VAL A 272 21.17 21.35 -1.97
C VAL A 272 21.45 22.84 -2.10
N SER A 273 21.08 23.43 -3.23
CA SER A 273 21.20 24.86 -3.49
C SER A 273 20.15 25.31 -4.48
N THR A 274 19.79 26.59 -4.44
CA THR A 274 18.78 27.19 -5.31
C THR A 274 19.30 28.49 -5.92
N TRP A 275 18.87 28.80 -7.14
CA TRP A 275 19.17 30.06 -7.82
C TRP A 275 17.99 30.47 -8.71
N ARG A 276 18.06 31.68 -9.27
CA ARG A 276 17.02 32.18 -10.17
C ARG A 276 16.97 31.31 -11.44
N GLY A 277 15.83 30.63 -11.66
CA GLY A 277 15.62 29.76 -12.80
C GLY A 277 16.07 28.29 -12.63
N GLY A 278 16.56 27.88 -11.45
CA GLY A 278 16.96 26.49 -11.23
C GLY A 278 17.35 26.11 -9.81
N TYR A 279 17.56 24.81 -9.59
CA TYR A 279 18.08 24.30 -8.33
C TYR A 279 18.89 23.01 -8.53
N GLN A 280 19.72 22.70 -7.52
CA GLN A 280 20.38 21.41 -7.38
C GLN A 280 19.61 20.55 -6.40
N GLY A 281 19.23 19.35 -6.84
CA GLY A 281 18.61 18.32 -6.01
C GLY A 281 19.59 17.18 -5.71
N GLU A 282 19.42 16.54 -4.56
CA GLU A 282 20.05 15.27 -4.23
C GLU A 282 18.99 14.26 -3.81
N VAL A 283 19.13 13.03 -4.27
CA VAL A 283 18.30 11.90 -3.86
C VAL A 283 19.17 10.84 -3.22
N THR A 284 18.82 10.46 -2.00
CA THR A 284 19.36 9.26 -1.33
C THR A 284 18.53 8.07 -1.73
N VAL A 285 19.18 6.98 -2.12
CA VAL A 285 18.57 5.68 -2.42
C VAL A 285 19.04 4.69 -1.35
N SER A 286 18.12 4.03 -0.65
CA SER A 286 18.43 3.11 0.45
C SER A 286 17.86 1.73 0.17
N ASN A 287 18.66 0.66 0.30
CA ASN A 287 18.16 -0.72 0.21
C ASN A 287 17.50 -1.12 1.54
N THR A 288 16.18 -1.32 1.49
CA THR A 288 15.37 -1.73 2.63
C THR A 288 15.06 -3.22 2.67
N SER A 289 15.54 -3.99 1.69
CA SER A 289 15.40 -5.45 1.67
C SER A 289 16.45 -6.15 2.54
N THR A 290 16.21 -7.43 2.82
CA THR A 290 17.13 -8.32 3.54
C THR A 290 18.21 -8.93 2.64
N ALA A 291 18.18 -8.67 1.32
CA ALA A 291 19.13 -9.16 0.35
C ALA A 291 19.89 -8.01 -0.35
N PRO A 292 21.10 -8.25 -0.88
CA PRO A 292 21.74 -7.26 -1.74
C PRO A 292 20.91 -6.99 -3.01
N VAL A 293 20.84 -5.73 -3.41
CA VAL A 293 20.30 -5.33 -4.73
C VAL A 293 21.46 -5.12 -5.71
N SER A 294 21.22 -5.37 -6.99
CA SER A 294 22.20 -5.28 -8.09
C SER A 294 21.90 -4.16 -9.09
N GLY A 295 21.05 -3.22 -8.72
CA GLY A 295 20.72 -2.03 -9.49
C GLY A 295 19.48 -1.36 -8.93
N TRP A 296 19.38 -0.06 -9.13
CA TRP A 296 18.22 0.74 -8.73
C TRP A 296 17.85 1.71 -9.85
N THR A 297 16.57 2.07 -9.90
CA THR A 297 16.00 3.06 -10.80
C THR A 297 15.07 3.97 -10.00
N VAL A 298 15.21 5.27 -10.18
CA VAL A 298 14.43 6.28 -9.47
C VAL A 298 13.67 7.16 -10.45
N THR A 299 12.36 7.28 -10.29
CA THR A 299 11.57 8.32 -10.97
C THR A 299 11.67 9.61 -10.17
N VAL A 300 11.90 10.74 -10.86
CA VAL A 300 11.99 12.07 -10.26
C VAL A 300 10.98 12.97 -10.96
N ALA A 301 10.00 13.45 -10.20
CA ALA A 301 9.00 14.41 -10.66
C ALA A 301 9.11 15.71 -9.85
N PRO A 302 9.89 16.70 -10.34
CA PRO A 302 9.95 18.03 -9.75
C PRO A 302 8.58 18.72 -9.73
N SER A 303 8.27 19.41 -8.63
CA SER A 303 7.05 20.20 -8.52
C SER A 303 7.13 21.52 -9.32
N GLY A 304 6.00 22.21 -9.47
CA GLY A 304 5.97 23.55 -10.07
C GLY A 304 6.33 23.61 -11.56
N GLY A 305 6.25 22.48 -12.27
CA GLY A 305 6.59 22.39 -13.69
C GLY A 305 8.10 22.37 -13.98
N ALA A 306 8.94 22.21 -12.96
CA ALA A 306 10.39 22.10 -13.13
C ALA A 306 10.78 20.85 -13.97
N ARG A 307 11.97 20.87 -14.57
CA ARG A 307 12.49 19.80 -15.44
C ARG A 307 13.92 19.46 -15.06
N VAL A 308 14.21 18.17 -14.86
CA VAL A 308 15.58 17.68 -14.66
C VAL A 308 16.34 17.80 -15.98
N THR A 309 17.49 18.46 -15.96
CA THR A 309 18.30 18.72 -17.16
C THR A 309 19.67 18.05 -17.12
N GLN A 310 20.18 17.71 -15.93
CA GLN A 310 21.47 17.07 -15.76
C GLN A 310 21.45 16.18 -14.52
N VAL A 311 22.17 15.05 -14.56
CA VAL A 311 22.33 14.11 -13.45
C VAL A 311 23.81 13.72 -13.34
N TRP A 312 24.28 13.44 -12.13
CA TRP A 312 25.54 12.74 -11.86
C TRP A 312 25.32 11.60 -10.86
N ASN A 313 26.24 10.64 -10.83
CA ASN A 313 26.10 9.37 -10.08
C ASN A 313 24.84 8.56 -10.47
N GLY A 314 24.37 8.74 -11.70
CA GLY A 314 23.21 8.06 -12.26
C GLY A 314 23.12 8.31 -13.77
N SER A 315 22.30 7.54 -14.46
CA SER A 315 22.02 7.69 -15.90
C SER A 315 20.59 8.17 -16.08
N LEU A 316 20.42 9.31 -16.76
CA LEU A 316 19.12 9.96 -16.96
C LEU A 316 18.46 9.49 -18.26
N THR A 317 17.20 9.10 -18.17
CA THR A 317 16.27 9.02 -19.28
C THR A 317 15.07 9.94 -19.01
N THR A 318 14.50 10.53 -20.06
CA THR A 318 13.35 11.43 -19.92
C THR A 318 12.26 10.97 -20.89
N ALA A 319 11.07 10.70 -20.36
CA ALA A 319 9.93 10.33 -21.17
C ALA A 319 9.34 11.56 -21.89
N ALA A 320 8.52 11.32 -22.92
CA ALA A 320 7.92 12.38 -23.73
C ALA A 320 7.00 13.31 -22.93
N ASP A 321 6.47 12.85 -21.79
CA ASP A 321 5.65 13.63 -20.86
C ASP A 321 6.48 14.51 -19.89
N GLY A 322 7.82 14.41 -19.94
CA GLY A 322 8.74 15.14 -19.08
C GLY A 322 9.13 14.43 -17.79
N THR A 323 8.68 13.19 -17.56
CA THR A 323 9.09 12.38 -16.40
C THR A 323 10.56 11.99 -16.53
N ALA A 324 11.36 12.30 -15.50
CA ALA A 324 12.78 11.92 -15.44
C ALA A 324 12.94 10.59 -14.70
N THR A 325 13.71 9.68 -15.28
CA THR A 325 14.07 8.39 -14.69
C THR A 325 15.58 8.30 -14.59
N VAL A 326 16.10 8.00 -13.40
CA VAL A 326 17.53 7.90 -13.10
C VAL A 326 17.87 6.48 -12.71
N ALA A 327 18.67 5.79 -13.51
CA ALA A 327 19.16 4.44 -13.20
C ALA A 327 20.58 4.47 -12.65
N SER A 328 20.88 3.52 -11.76
CA SER A 328 22.20 3.33 -11.16
C SER A 328 23.30 3.14 -12.21
N THR A 329 24.51 3.56 -11.87
CA THR A 329 25.73 3.21 -12.63
C THR A 329 26.38 1.95 -12.08
N ALA A 330 27.31 1.34 -12.82
CA ALA A 330 27.92 0.06 -12.45
C ALA A 330 28.57 0.07 -11.05
N TRP A 331 29.12 1.21 -10.60
CA TRP A 331 29.83 1.31 -9.32
C TRP A 331 28.93 1.59 -8.11
N ASN A 332 27.70 2.07 -8.33
CA ASN A 332 26.74 2.37 -7.25
C ASN A 332 25.40 1.63 -7.34
N GLY A 333 25.28 0.67 -8.27
CA GLY A 333 24.09 -0.16 -8.41
C GLY A 333 23.96 -1.22 -7.32
N THR A 334 25.06 -1.70 -6.76
CA THR A 334 25.04 -2.72 -5.70
C THR A 334 24.92 -2.09 -4.32
N LEU A 335 23.83 -2.41 -3.60
CA LEU A 335 23.62 -1.98 -2.22
C LEU A 335 23.35 -3.19 -1.33
N ALA A 336 24.15 -3.37 -0.29
CA ALA A 336 23.87 -4.35 0.77
C ALA A 336 22.58 -3.98 1.53
N PRO A 337 21.96 -4.91 2.26
CA PRO A 337 20.84 -4.60 3.16
C PRO A 337 21.17 -3.41 4.08
N GLY A 338 20.29 -2.40 4.12
CA GLY A 338 20.48 -1.17 4.90
C GLY A 338 21.48 -0.17 4.33
N ALA A 339 22.21 -0.49 3.26
CA ALA A 339 23.14 0.43 2.63
C ALA A 339 22.41 1.49 1.80
N SER A 340 23.05 2.65 1.62
CA SER A 340 22.51 3.76 0.84
C SER A 340 23.55 4.33 -0.11
N THR A 341 23.08 4.91 -1.21
CA THR A 341 23.88 5.74 -2.13
C THR A 341 23.15 7.03 -2.44
N THR A 342 23.81 7.97 -3.11
CA THR A 342 23.22 9.24 -3.52
C THR A 342 23.52 9.55 -4.98
N PHE A 343 22.55 10.19 -5.62
CA PHE A 343 22.76 10.85 -6.90
C PHE A 343 22.26 12.29 -6.83
N GLY A 344 22.85 13.16 -7.64
CA GLY A 344 22.48 14.55 -7.71
C GLY A 344 22.01 14.93 -9.11
N PHE A 345 21.25 16.02 -9.18
CA PHE A 345 20.72 16.54 -10.44
C PHE A 345 20.57 18.05 -10.43
N ILE A 346 20.55 18.64 -11.62
CA ILE A 346 20.11 20.02 -11.85
C ILE A 346 18.70 19.99 -12.44
N ALA A 347 17.82 20.83 -11.91
CA ALA A 347 16.52 21.10 -12.49
C ALA A 347 16.37 22.57 -12.86
N THR A 348 15.76 22.82 -14.01
CA THR A 348 15.33 24.14 -14.46
C THR A 348 13.91 24.39 -14.00
N THR A 349 13.61 25.63 -13.61
CA THR A 349 12.28 26.03 -13.11
C THR A 349 11.97 27.47 -13.51
N SER A 350 10.70 27.89 -13.39
CA SER A 350 10.34 29.28 -13.64
C SER A 350 10.87 30.21 -12.54
N ASP A 351 11.06 31.50 -12.88
CA ASP A 351 11.54 32.51 -11.93
C ASP A 351 10.58 32.76 -10.75
N THR A 352 9.33 32.26 -10.84
CA THR A 352 8.28 32.40 -9.83
C THR A 352 8.03 31.10 -9.05
N ALA A 353 8.85 30.06 -9.25
CA ALA A 353 8.66 28.80 -8.55
C ALA A 353 8.92 28.93 -7.04
N GLY A 354 8.09 28.27 -6.24
CA GLY A 354 8.27 28.18 -4.78
C GLY A 354 9.45 27.32 -4.37
N THR A 355 9.58 27.03 -3.07
CA THR A 355 10.64 26.16 -2.53
C THR A 355 10.70 24.82 -3.28
N PRO A 356 11.87 24.37 -3.77
CA PRO A 356 11.96 23.14 -4.53
C PRO A 356 11.46 21.93 -3.75
N SER A 357 10.61 21.14 -4.41
CA SER A 357 10.19 19.83 -3.96
C SER A 357 10.11 18.87 -5.14
N ALA A 358 10.22 17.57 -4.88
CA ALA A 358 10.10 16.55 -5.91
C ALA A 358 9.45 15.30 -5.31
N THR A 359 8.57 14.67 -6.08
CA THR A 359 8.13 13.31 -5.78
C THR A 359 9.17 12.35 -6.36
N VAL A 360 9.67 11.43 -5.53
CA VAL A 360 10.67 10.43 -5.90
C VAL A 360 10.16 9.02 -5.60
N GLY A 361 10.32 8.10 -6.55
CA GLY A 361 9.91 6.70 -6.42
C GLY A 361 11.04 5.76 -6.83
N CYS A 362 11.23 4.63 -6.14
CA CYS A 362 12.36 3.73 -6.36
C CYS A 362 11.93 2.31 -6.73
N THR A 363 12.63 1.71 -7.69
CA THR A 363 12.59 0.28 -7.99
C THR A 363 14.01 -0.28 -7.96
N ALA A 364 14.22 -1.42 -7.31
CA ALA A 364 15.52 -2.07 -7.24
C ALA A 364 15.43 -3.55 -7.61
N ARG A 365 16.46 -4.05 -8.29
CA ARG A 365 16.56 -5.45 -8.75
C ARG A 365 17.35 -6.25 -7.73
N ALA A 366 16.78 -7.36 -7.25
CA ALA A 366 17.51 -8.30 -6.40
C ALA A 366 18.78 -8.80 -7.11
N ALA A 367 19.89 -8.95 -6.38
CA ALA A 367 21.08 -9.60 -6.92
C ALA A 367 20.79 -11.10 -7.13
N THR A 368 20.98 -11.58 -8.35
CA THR A 368 20.97 -13.04 -8.62
C THR A 368 22.27 -13.62 -8.09
N SER A 369 22.15 -14.59 -7.17
CA SER A 369 23.26 -15.37 -6.61
C SER A 369 24.07 -16.11 -7.66
#